data_AF-A0A7W1ND53-F1
#
_entry.id   AF-A0A7W1ND53-F1
#
_cell.length_a   1.000
_cell.length_b   1.000
_cell.length_c   1.000
_cell.angle_alpha   90.00
_cell.angle_beta   90.00
_cell.angle_gamma   90.00
#
_symmetry.space_group_name_H-M   'P 1'
#
loop_
_entity.id
_entity.type
_entity.pdbx_description
1 polymer ?
#
loop_
_entity_poly.entity_id
_entity_poly.type
_entity_poly.pdbx_seq_one_letter_code
_entity_poly.pdbx_strand_id
1 'polypeptide(L)'
;MSTLAALSPDSTTRDREIARLYEGGFSYAEIGRRFDLTRERVRQILMKAGEPAYYQALSAERRRLAEGAGPLFRARMTRAQVASRLAVSMNDLHGCIVHARRVVEEGRGEPWECELVAAIGEGRRERAERRRELLQSSSIMQTIADQISASGYPLRAIADLTGVSYATVAELSHGAKYLPRPSTLERLATLIPGLRRLDLSLA
;
A
#
# COMPACT_ATOMS: atom_id res chain seq x y z
N MET A 1 27.42 3.02 58.90
CA MET A 1 26.23 3.87 59.05
C MET A 1 25.39 3.73 57.80
N SER A 2 24.28 3.00 57.91
CA SER A 2 23.32 2.77 56.83
C SER A 2 22.45 4.00 56.63
N THR A 3 22.36 4.51 55.40
CA THR A 3 21.37 5.52 55.01
C THR A 3 20.35 4.82 54.12
N LEU A 4 19.23 4.45 54.73
CA LEU A 4 18.04 3.93 54.06
C LEU A 4 17.51 5.01 53.10
N ALA A 5 17.67 4.77 51.80
CA ALA A 5 16.93 5.46 50.77
C ALA A 5 15.44 5.16 50.97
N ALA A 6 14.70 6.18 51.41
CA ALA A 6 13.25 6.14 51.48
C ALA A 6 12.68 5.97 50.06
N LEU A 7 12.39 4.73 49.69
CA LEU A 7 11.49 4.43 48.58
C LEU A 7 10.12 5.02 48.96
N SER A 8 9.76 6.15 48.34
CA SER A 8 8.44 6.74 48.52
C SER A 8 7.37 5.68 48.17
N PRO A 9 6.43 5.36 49.08
CA PRO A 9 5.40 4.34 48.88
C PRO A 9 4.40 4.64 47.73
N ASP A 10 4.59 5.75 47.01
CA ASP A 10 3.69 6.26 45.97
C ASP A 10 4.07 5.80 44.55
N SER A 11 5.33 5.39 44.31
CA SER A 11 5.76 5.04 42.95
C SER A 11 5.08 3.78 42.42
N THR A 12 4.85 2.76 43.26
CA THR A 12 4.18 1.52 42.85
C THR A 12 2.68 1.67 42.63
N THR A 13 2.03 2.64 43.27
CA THR A 13 0.60 2.93 43.03
C THR A 13 0.43 3.71 41.73
N ARG A 14 1.26 4.74 41.51
CA ARG A 14 1.30 5.48 40.23
C ARG A 14 1.65 4.57 39.06
N ASP A 15 2.67 3.73 39.20
CA ASP A 15 3.13 2.85 38.11
C ASP A 15 2.07 1.79 37.76
N ARG A 16 1.28 1.31 38.74
CA ARG A 16 0.11 0.44 38.50
C ARG A 16 -1.04 1.15 37.79
N GLU A 17 -1.31 2.41 38.13
CA GLU A 17 -2.33 3.21 37.45
C GLU A 17 -1.92 3.56 36.02
N ILE A 18 -0.63 3.83 35.80
CA ILE A 18 -0.03 3.96 34.46
C ILE A 18 -0.25 2.69 33.63
N ALA A 19 -0.05 1.50 34.22
CA ALA A 19 -0.31 0.24 33.55
C ALA A 19 -1.80 0.05 33.20
N ARG A 20 -2.72 0.34 34.14
CA ARG A 20 -4.18 0.27 33.89
C ARG A 20 -4.64 1.20 32.77
N LEU A 21 -4.15 2.44 32.75
CA LEU A 21 -4.48 3.38 31.67
C LEU A 21 -3.91 2.90 30.33
N TYR A 22 -2.74 2.28 30.33
CA TYR A 22 -2.18 1.69 29.13
C TYR A 22 -3.00 0.48 28.63
N GLU A 23 -3.46 -0.40 29.52
CA GLU A 23 -4.39 -1.50 29.21
C GLU A 23 -5.74 -1.00 28.67
N GLY A 24 -6.21 0.16 29.16
CA GLY A 24 -7.37 0.87 28.61
C GLY A 24 -7.16 1.47 27.21
N GLY A 25 -5.95 1.36 26.66
CA GLY A 25 -5.61 1.78 25.29
C GLY A 25 -5.25 3.26 25.16
N PHE A 26 -4.83 3.92 26.23
CA PHE A 26 -4.25 5.26 26.17
C PHE A 26 -2.80 5.20 25.69
N SER A 27 -2.39 6.15 24.86
CA SER A 27 -1.01 6.25 24.36
C SER A 27 -0.02 6.73 25.44
N TYR A 28 1.27 6.45 25.26
CA TYR A 28 2.31 6.93 26.18
C TYR A 28 2.33 8.45 26.34
N ALA A 29 1.96 9.19 25.29
CA ALA A 29 1.92 10.66 25.35
C ALA A 29 0.73 11.15 26.19
N GLU A 30 -0.43 10.50 26.09
CA GLU A 30 -1.62 10.82 26.89
C GLU A 30 -1.40 10.48 28.37
N ILE A 31 -0.82 9.31 28.63
CA ILE A 31 -0.44 8.89 29.98
C ILE A 31 0.61 9.85 30.54
N GLY A 32 1.61 10.21 29.73
CA GLY A 32 2.65 11.16 30.11
C GLY A 32 2.07 12.50 30.55
N ARG A 33 1.14 13.08 29.76
CA ARG A 33 0.45 14.33 30.14
C ARG A 33 -0.33 14.21 31.46
N ARG A 34 -0.93 13.05 31.74
CA ARG A 34 -1.75 12.84 32.93
C ARG A 34 -0.94 12.73 34.23
N PHE A 35 0.30 12.26 34.15
CA PHE A 35 1.18 12.08 35.30
C PHE A 35 2.38 13.04 35.32
N ASP A 36 2.39 14.02 34.44
CA ASP A 36 3.53 14.93 34.23
C ASP A 36 4.85 14.19 33.97
N LEU A 37 4.78 13.18 33.08
CA LEU A 37 5.89 12.34 32.69
C LEU A 37 6.17 12.48 31.19
N THR A 38 7.45 12.36 30.83
CA THR A 38 7.82 12.22 29.42
C THR A 38 7.37 10.86 28.89
N ARG A 39 7.12 10.78 27.57
CA ARG A 39 6.83 9.52 26.86
C ARG A 39 7.84 8.42 27.20
N GLU A 40 9.13 8.76 27.21
CA GLU A 40 10.19 7.80 27.51
C GLU A 40 10.17 7.35 28.97
N ARG A 41 9.78 8.23 29.90
CA ARG A 41 9.66 7.86 31.31
C ARG A 41 8.50 6.88 31.54
N VAL A 42 7.37 7.09 30.87
CA VAL A 42 6.24 6.13 30.86
C VAL A 42 6.69 4.79 30.29
N ARG A 43 7.44 4.79 29.19
CA ARG A 43 8.02 3.56 28.58
C ARG A 43 8.91 2.80 29.58
N GLN A 44 9.81 3.49 30.26
CA GLN A 44 10.70 2.89 31.27
C GLN A 44 9.92 2.32 32.46
N ILE A 45 8.87 2.99 32.92
CA ILE A 45 8.00 2.51 34.00
C ILE A 45 7.32 1.21 33.59
N LEU A 46 6.72 1.17 32.39
CA LEU A 46 6.06 -0.03 31.87
C LEU A 46 7.04 -1.19 31.65
N MET A 47 8.26 -0.91 31.17
CA MET A 47 9.31 -1.93 31.05
C MET A 47 9.78 -2.47 32.42
N LYS A 48 9.89 -1.59 33.42
CA LYS A 48 10.36 -1.93 34.77
C LYS A 48 9.31 -2.70 35.58
N ALA A 49 8.03 -2.47 35.31
CA ALA A 49 6.92 -3.21 35.92
C ALA A 49 6.88 -4.71 35.51
N GLY A 50 7.76 -5.14 34.59
CA GLY A 50 8.08 -6.55 34.39
C GLY A 50 6.99 -7.38 33.72
N GLU A 51 6.02 -6.77 33.04
CA GLU A 51 4.75 -7.45 32.75
C GLU A 51 4.37 -7.49 31.25
N PRO A 52 3.76 -8.60 30.77
CA PRO A 52 3.08 -8.73 29.48
C PRO A 52 2.16 -7.57 29.10
N ALA A 53 1.73 -6.71 30.02
CA ALA A 53 1.02 -5.46 29.76
C ALA A 53 1.70 -4.57 28.69
N TYR A 54 3.04 -4.44 28.69
CA TYR A 54 3.76 -3.70 27.64
C TYR A 54 3.53 -4.33 26.25
N TYR A 55 3.66 -5.65 26.16
CA TYR A 55 3.46 -6.41 24.92
C TYR A 55 2.00 -6.48 24.50
N GLN A 56 1.06 -6.59 25.45
CA GLN A 56 -0.38 -6.65 25.23
C GLN A 56 -0.92 -5.34 24.70
N ALA A 57 -0.54 -4.19 25.27
CA ALA A 57 -1.02 -2.92 24.75
C ALA A 57 -0.25 -2.45 23.50
N LEU A 58 0.98 -2.92 23.28
CA LEU A 58 1.62 -2.80 21.97
C LEU A 58 0.91 -3.66 20.91
N SER A 59 0.40 -4.84 21.30
CA SER A 59 -0.47 -5.67 20.47
C SER A 59 -1.81 -4.99 20.20
N ALA A 60 -2.44 -4.36 21.20
CA ALA A 60 -3.69 -3.63 21.03
C ALA A 60 -3.54 -2.42 20.09
N GLU A 61 -2.47 -1.64 20.21
CA GLU A 61 -2.17 -0.53 19.31
C GLU A 61 -1.94 -1.03 17.88
N ARG A 62 -1.16 -2.10 17.70
CA ARG A 62 -0.93 -2.73 16.39
C ARG A 62 -2.22 -3.26 15.79
N ARG A 63 -3.09 -3.86 16.59
CA ARG A 63 -4.39 -4.35 16.15
C ARG A 63 -5.28 -3.23 15.65
N ARG A 64 -5.41 -2.13 16.40
CA ARG A 64 -6.16 -0.94 15.94
C ARG A 64 -5.59 -0.37 14.64
N LEU A 65 -4.26 -0.30 14.55
CA LEU A 65 -3.57 0.16 13.35
C LEU A 65 -3.82 -0.79 12.17
N ALA A 66 -3.84 -2.10 12.41
CA ALA A 66 -4.13 -3.13 11.41
C ALA A 66 -5.58 -3.09 10.92
N GLU A 67 -6.55 -2.91 11.82
CA GLU A 67 -7.97 -2.75 11.51
C GLU A 67 -8.19 -1.55 10.58
N GLY A 68 -7.51 -0.43 10.82
CA GLY A 68 -7.53 0.73 9.93
C GLY A 68 -6.76 0.53 8.62
N ALA A 69 -5.62 -0.17 8.66
CA ALA A 69 -4.74 -0.34 7.50
C ALA A 69 -5.23 -1.39 6.51
N GLY A 70 -5.88 -2.46 6.97
CA GLY A 70 -6.35 -3.59 6.16
C GLY A 70 -7.20 -3.16 4.96
N PRO A 71 -8.29 -2.40 5.17
CA PRO A 71 -9.12 -1.88 4.08
C PRO A 71 -8.34 -0.99 3.10
N LEU A 72 -7.39 -0.19 3.58
CA LEU A 72 -6.59 0.69 2.72
C LEU A 72 -5.62 -0.11 1.85
N PHE A 73 -5.03 -1.18 2.38
CA PHE A 73 -4.21 -2.09 1.57
C PHE A 73 -5.05 -2.83 0.53
N ARG A 74 -6.25 -3.31 0.88
CA ARG A 74 -7.20 -3.88 -0.08
C ARG A 74 -7.62 -2.87 -1.14
N ALA A 75 -7.76 -1.60 -0.77
CA ALA A 75 -7.95 -0.49 -1.70
C ALA A 75 -6.70 -0.12 -2.52
N ARG A 76 -5.68 -1.00 -2.55
CA ARG A 76 -4.44 -0.88 -3.33
C ARG A 76 -3.56 0.31 -2.94
N MET A 77 -3.71 0.85 -1.72
CA MET A 77 -2.85 1.93 -1.27
C MET A 77 -1.43 1.43 -0.96
N THR A 78 -0.44 2.27 -1.24
CA THR A 78 0.95 2.06 -0.82
C THR A 78 1.09 2.25 0.69
N ARG A 79 2.18 1.73 1.28
CA ARG A 79 2.48 1.98 2.70
C ARG A 79 2.53 3.47 3.04
N ALA A 80 3.10 4.29 2.15
CA ALA A 80 3.16 5.74 2.32
C ALA A 80 1.76 6.38 2.36
N GLN A 81 0.88 5.99 1.43
CA GLN A 81 -0.50 6.46 1.40
C GLN A 81 -1.28 5.98 2.62
N VAL A 82 -1.10 4.74 3.05
CA VAL A 82 -1.76 4.19 4.25
C VAL A 82 -1.32 4.94 5.50
N ALA A 83 -0.02 5.14 5.70
CA ALA A 83 0.51 5.89 6.85
C ALA A 83 -0.02 7.33 6.87
N SER A 84 0.01 8.00 5.72
CA SER A 84 -0.54 9.35 5.56
C SER A 84 -2.05 9.38 5.86
N ARG A 85 -2.82 8.43 5.35
CA ARG A 85 -4.28 8.38 5.50
C ARG A 85 -4.72 8.09 6.93
N LEU A 86 -3.94 7.30 7.66
CA LEU A 86 -4.16 6.98 9.08
C LEU A 86 -3.52 7.99 10.04
N ALA A 87 -2.82 9.00 9.52
CA ALA A 87 -2.04 9.95 10.32
C ALA A 87 -1.06 9.29 11.29
N VAL A 88 -0.44 8.18 10.87
CA VAL A 88 0.59 7.46 11.64
C VAL A 88 1.95 7.61 10.99
N SER A 89 3.02 7.43 11.77
CA SER A 89 4.36 7.45 11.19
C SER A 89 4.58 6.22 10.30
N MET A 90 5.41 6.39 9.27
CA MET A 90 5.84 5.27 8.43
C MET A 90 6.54 4.17 9.23
N ASN A 91 7.23 4.53 10.31
CA ASN A 91 7.95 3.60 11.17
C ASN A 91 7.01 2.74 12.01
N ASP A 92 5.93 3.33 12.54
CA ASP A 92 4.95 2.60 13.35
C ASP A 92 4.17 1.61 12.47
N LEU A 93 3.75 2.05 11.28
CA LEU A 93 3.13 1.17 10.29
C LEU A 93 4.10 0.05 9.86
N HIS A 94 5.36 0.39 9.59
CA HIS A 94 6.37 -0.60 9.22
C HIS A 94 6.59 -1.64 10.34
N GLY A 95 6.73 -1.19 11.58
CA GLY A 95 6.91 -2.05 12.74
C GLY A 95 5.74 -3.00 12.96
N CYS A 96 4.50 -2.51 12.80
CA CYS A 96 3.30 -3.34 12.83
C CYS A 96 3.31 -4.43 11.73
N ILE A 97 3.65 -4.06 10.50
CA ILE A 97 3.69 -5.01 9.37
C ILE A 97 4.77 -6.07 9.56
N VAL A 98 5.97 -5.68 10.01
CA VAL A 98 7.07 -6.61 10.27
C VAL A 98 6.70 -7.57 11.38
N HIS A 99 6.08 -7.06 12.45
CA HIS A 99 5.60 -7.90 13.54
C HIS A 99 4.58 -8.93 13.05
N ALA A 100 3.50 -8.48 12.39
CA ALA A 100 2.44 -9.34 11.89
C ALA A 100 2.98 -10.43 10.95
N ARG A 101 3.91 -10.09 10.05
CA ARG A 101 4.55 -11.09 9.18
C ARG A 101 5.32 -12.14 9.96
N ARG A 102 6.16 -11.70 10.90
CA ARG A 102 6.99 -12.60 11.70
C ARG A 102 6.14 -13.60 12.46
N VAL A 103 5.09 -13.14 13.16
CA VAL A 103 4.25 -14.04 13.96
C VAL A 103 3.41 -14.99 13.11
N VAL A 104 2.95 -14.55 11.93
CA VAL A 104 2.26 -15.41 10.95
C VAL A 104 3.22 -16.46 10.38
N GLU A 105 4.44 -16.08 10.01
CA GLU A 105 5.49 -16.99 9.49
C GLU A 105 5.89 -18.03 10.55
N GLU A 106 5.91 -17.66 11.82
CA GLU A 106 6.16 -18.56 12.95
C GLU A 106 4.96 -19.45 13.31
N GLY A 107 3.82 -19.33 12.63
CA GLY A 107 2.59 -20.09 12.90
C GLY A 107 1.87 -19.69 14.20
N ARG A 108 2.20 -18.51 14.75
CA ARG A 108 1.65 -17.96 16.00
C ARG A 108 0.73 -16.75 15.77
N GLY A 109 0.41 -16.46 14.52
CA GLY A 109 -0.38 -15.29 14.14
C GLY A 109 -1.83 -15.40 14.61
N GLU A 110 -2.31 -14.34 15.25
CA GLU A 110 -3.71 -14.09 15.51
C GLU A 110 -4.47 -13.77 14.21
N PRO A 111 -5.81 -13.90 14.19
CA PRO A 111 -6.61 -13.63 13.00
C PRO A 111 -6.36 -12.25 12.36
N TRP A 112 -6.23 -11.19 13.17
CA TRP A 112 -6.00 -9.84 12.66
C TRP A 112 -4.62 -9.68 11.98
N GLU A 113 -3.61 -10.42 12.43
CA GLU A 113 -2.26 -10.40 11.84
C GLU A 113 -2.28 -11.13 10.50
N CYS A 114 -2.94 -12.29 10.44
CA CYS A 114 -3.20 -13.04 9.21
C CYS A 114 -3.96 -12.17 8.20
N GLU A 115 -5.02 -11.50 8.63
CA GLU A 115 -5.82 -10.61 7.79
C GLU A 115 -5.02 -9.42 7.25
N LEU A 116 -4.20 -8.79 8.10
CA LEU A 116 -3.33 -7.69 7.67
C LEU A 116 -2.32 -8.16 6.61
N VAL A 117 -1.67 -9.31 6.85
CA VAL A 117 -0.70 -9.89 5.89
C VAL A 117 -1.37 -10.24 4.58
N ALA A 118 -2.57 -10.82 4.62
CA ALA A 118 -3.37 -11.15 3.45
C ALA A 118 -3.75 -9.89 2.65
N ALA A 119 -4.27 -8.85 3.31
CA ALA A 119 -4.65 -7.57 2.71
C ALA A 119 -3.45 -6.89 2.01
N ILE A 120 -2.27 -6.93 2.62
CA ILE A 120 -1.03 -6.42 2.01
C ILE A 120 -0.65 -7.22 0.77
N GLY A 121 -0.81 -8.55 0.82
CA GLY A 121 -0.55 -9.44 -0.31
C GLY A 121 -1.47 -9.16 -1.50
N GLU A 122 -2.78 -9.06 -1.23
CA GLU A 122 -3.81 -8.74 -2.22
C GLU A 122 -3.57 -7.40 -2.90
N GLY A 123 -3.44 -6.32 -2.13
CA GLY A 123 -3.17 -4.99 -2.67
C GLY A 123 -1.83 -4.87 -3.41
N ARG A 124 -0.87 -5.77 -3.16
CA ARG A 124 0.37 -5.86 -3.96
C ARG A 124 0.16 -6.59 -5.27
N ARG A 125 -0.56 -7.72 -5.27
CA ARG A 125 -0.85 -8.49 -6.48
C ARG A 125 -1.63 -7.66 -7.48
N GLU A 126 -2.71 -7.01 -7.05
CA GLU A 126 -3.52 -6.17 -7.94
C GLU A 126 -2.74 -4.97 -8.50
N ARG A 127 -1.87 -4.34 -7.69
CA ARG A 127 -1.00 -3.26 -8.21
C ARG A 127 0.01 -3.78 -9.23
N ALA A 128 0.55 -4.98 -9.02
CA ALA A 128 1.47 -5.59 -9.96
C ALA A 128 0.75 -5.94 -11.27
N GLU A 129 -0.47 -6.47 -11.18
CA GLU A 129 -1.33 -6.76 -12.32
C GLU A 129 -1.67 -5.51 -13.12
N ARG A 130 -2.19 -4.46 -12.47
CA ARG A 130 -2.47 -3.18 -13.12
C ARG A 130 -1.22 -2.57 -13.76
N ARG A 131 -0.05 -2.70 -13.12
CA ARG A 131 1.21 -2.24 -13.72
C ARG A 131 1.58 -3.06 -14.95
N ARG A 132 1.35 -4.37 -14.95
CA ARG A 132 1.55 -5.22 -16.13
C ARG A 132 0.59 -4.83 -17.25
N GLU A 133 -0.70 -4.65 -16.96
CA GLU A 133 -1.70 -4.19 -17.93
C GLU A 133 -1.31 -2.85 -18.56
N LEU A 134 -0.84 -1.88 -17.75
CA LEU A 134 -0.38 -0.58 -18.24
C LEU A 134 0.86 -0.72 -19.14
N LEU A 135 1.82 -1.56 -18.76
CA LEU A 135 3.01 -1.82 -19.57
C LEU A 135 2.67 -2.55 -20.87
N GLN A 136 1.73 -3.50 -20.82
CA GLN A 136 1.23 -4.21 -21.98
C GLN A 136 0.48 -3.26 -22.93
N SER A 137 -0.40 -2.43 -22.39
CA SER A 137 -1.09 -1.38 -23.15
C SER A 137 -0.10 -0.43 -23.81
N SER A 138 0.90 0.05 -23.06
CA SER A 138 1.96 0.91 -23.60
C SER A 138 2.77 0.23 -24.70
N SER A 139 3.06 -1.07 -24.57
CA SER A 139 3.77 -1.86 -25.57
C SER A 139 2.95 -2.05 -26.85
N ILE A 140 1.65 -2.33 -26.71
CA ILE A 140 0.72 -2.45 -27.85
C ILE A 140 0.64 -1.11 -28.58
N MET A 141 0.49 0.00 -27.85
CA MET A 141 0.43 1.34 -28.44
C MET A 141 1.69 1.70 -29.21
N GLN A 142 2.87 1.36 -28.68
CA GLN A 142 4.13 1.55 -29.39
C GLN A 142 4.20 0.69 -30.65
N THR A 143 3.78 -0.56 -30.56
CA THR A 143 3.78 -1.48 -31.72
C THR A 143 2.87 -0.96 -32.84
N ILE A 144 1.70 -0.40 -32.52
CA ILE A 144 0.81 0.21 -33.50
C ILE A 144 1.50 1.40 -34.19
N ALA A 145 2.11 2.30 -33.41
CA ALA A 145 2.84 3.45 -33.93
C ALA A 145 3.98 3.04 -34.87
N ASP A 146 4.74 2.02 -34.48
CA ASP A 146 5.86 1.49 -35.27
C ASP A 146 5.37 0.85 -36.58
N GLN A 147 4.27 0.10 -36.55
CA GLN A 147 3.69 -0.51 -37.76
C GLN A 147 3.12 0.54 -38.72
N ILE A 148 2.51 1.61 -38.20
CA ILE A 148 2.05 2.74 -39.02
C ILE A 148 3.25 3.41 -39.68
N SER A 149 4.30 3.69 -38.92
CA SER A 149 5.52 4.33 -39.41
C SER A 149 6.26 3.48 -40.44
N ALA A 150 6.34 2.16 -40.21
CA ALA A 150 6.98 1.19 -41.10
C ALA A 150 6.17 0.88 -42.37
N SER A 151 4.89 1.26 -42.43
CA SER A 151 4.02 0.99 -43.58
C SER A 151 4.46 1.71 -44.86
N GLY A 152 5.24 2.80 -44.73
CA GLY A 152 5.69 3.63 -45.85
C GLY A 152 4.60 4.51 -46.48
N TYR A 153 3.36 4.42 -46.01
CA TYR A 153 2.25 5.25 -46.49
C TYR A 153 2.21 6.58 -45.74
N PRO A 154 1.95 7.71 -46.43
CA PRO A 154 1.61 8.96 -45.76
C PRO A 154 0.35 8.78 -44.90
N LEU A 155 0.32 9.36 -43.70
CA LEU A 155 -0.80 9.21 -42.76
C LEU A 155 -2.16 9.58 -43.37
N ARG A 156 -2.19 10.54 -44.30
CA ARG A 156 -3.42 10.93 -45.01
C ARG A 156 -3.90 9.85 -45.98
N ALA A 157 -2.99 9.18 -46.69
CA ALA A 157 -3.34 8.05 -47.55
C ALA A 157 -3.87 6.87 -46.72
N ILE A 158 -3.29 6.61 -45.55
CA ILE A 158 -3.80 5.59 -44.62
C ILE A 158 -5.24 5.91 -44.20
N ALA A 159 -5.52 7.16 -43.83
CA ALA A 159 -6.85 7.59 -43.43
C ALA A 159 -7.89 7.39 -44.56
N ASP A 160 -7.56 7.86 -45.77
CA ASP A 160 -8.45 7.81 -46.92
C ASP A 160 -8.75 6.36 -47.36
N LEU A 161 -7.74 5.49 -47.37
CA LEU A 161 -7.87 4.09 -47.83
C LEU A 161 -8.54 3.17 -46.80
N THR A 162 -8.41 3.46 -45.51
CA THR A 162 -8.98 2.63 -44.43
C THR A 162 -10.32 3.17 -43.92
N GLY A 163 -10.69 4.39 -44.29
CA GLY A 163 -11.87 5.09 -43.78
C GLY A 163 -11.77 5.45 -42.29
N VAL A 164 -10.56 5.43 -41.72
CA VAL A 164 -10.28 5.90 -40.36
C VAL A 164 -9.94 7.38 -40.43
N SER A 165 -10.43 8.18 -39.48
CA SER A 165 -10.17 9.62 -39.51
C SER A 165 -8.67 9.95 -39.45
N TYR A 166 -8.23 10.97 -40.19
CA TYR A 166 -6.83 11.42 -40.15
C TYR A 166 -6.36 11.73 -38.73
N ALA A 167 -7.21 12.38 -37.93
CA ALA A 167 -6.89 12.68 -36.53
C ALA A 167 -6.58 11.41 -35.72
N THR A 168 -7.38 10.36 -35.90
CA THR A 168 -7.16 9.05 -35.25
C THR A 168 -5.87 8.39 -35.73
N VAL A 169 -5.59 8.40 -37.04
CA VAL A 169 -4.35 7.82 -37.58
C VAL A 169 -3.12 8.58 -37.07
N ALA A 170 -3.19 9.91 -37.04
CA ALA A 170 -2.11 10.75 -36.52
C ALA A 170 -1.91 10.56 -35.02
N GLU A 171 -2.97 10.40 -34.23
CA GLU A 171 -2.84 10.12 -32.79
C GLU A 171 -2.15 8.75 -32.57
N LEU A 172 -2.55 7.73 -33.33
CA LEU A 172 -1.97 6.39 -33.23
C LEU A 172 -0.50 6.35 -33.68
N SER A 173 -0.11 7.12 -34.70
CA SER A 173 1.29 7.16 -35.16
C SER A 173 2.26 7.78 -34.15
N HIS A 174 1.76 8.58 -33.21
CA HIS A 174 2.57 9.22 -32.17
C HIS A 174 2.46 8.50 -30.81
N GLY A 175 1.82 7.33 -30.77
CA GLY A 175 1.56 6.59 -29.54
C GLY A 175 0.36 7.17 -28.79
N ALA A 176 -0.85 6.79 -29.20
CA ALA A 176 -2.07 7.34 -28.61
C ALA A 176 -2.18 7.02 -27.11
N LYS A 177 -2.95 7.86 -26.41
CA LYS A 177 -3.14 7.75 -24.96
C LYS A 177 -4.03 6.58 -24.55
N TYR A 178 -4.86 6.11 -25.48
CA TYR A 178 -5.82 5.05 -25.26
C TYR A 178 -5.76 4.03 -26.39
N LEU A 179 -6.08 2.78 -26.08
CA LEU A 179 -6.17 1.72 -27.06
C LEU A 179 -7.29 2.03 -28.07
N PRO A 180 -7.01 1.93 -29.38
CA PRO A 180 -8.03 2.11 -30.40
C PRO A 180 -9.09 1.02 -30.30
N ARG A 181 -10.31 1.34 -30.73
CA ARG A 181 -11.39 0.35 -30.78
C ARG A 181 -11.02 -0.80 -31.73
N PRO A 182 -11.47 -2.05 -31.47
CA PRO A 182 -11.18 -3.19 -32.35
C PRO A 182 -11.52 -2.92 -33.82
N SER A 183 -12.67 -2.30 -34.09
CA SER A 183 -13.10 -1.93 -35.44
C SER A 183 -12.19 -0.91 -36.14
N THR A 184 -11.46 -0.08 -35.38
CA THR A 184 -10.45 0.84 -35.93
C THR A 184 -9.22 0.07 -36.36
N LEU A 185 -8.77 -0.89 -35.53
CA LEU A 185 -7.62 -1.72 -35.88
C LEU A 185 -7.91 -2.68 -37.04
N GLU A 186 -9.10 -3.27 -37.11
CA GLU A 186 -9.52 -4.09 -38.26
C GLU A 186 -9.44 -3.30 -39.57
N ARG A 187 -9.91 -2.05 -39.57
CA ARG A 187 -9.83 -1.16 -40.73
C ARG A 187 -8.40 -0.84 -41.10
N LEU A 188 -7.55 -0.46 -40.14
CA LEU A 188 -6.12 -0.21 -40.40
C LEU A 188 -5.40 -1.48 -40.90
N ALA A 189 -5.79 -2.65 -40.41
CA ALA A 189 -5.21 -3.93 -40.75
C ALA A 189 -5.57 -4.43 -42.17
N THR A 190 -6.49 -3.75 -42.87
CA THR A 190 -6.70 -3.95 -44.30
C THR A 190 -5.51 -3.45 -45.12
N LEU A 191 -4.88 -2.36 -44.68
CA LEU A 191 -3.75 -1.71 -45.35
C LEU A 191 -2.39 -2.06 -44.70
N ILE A 192 -2.36 -2.30 -43.39
CA ILE A 192 -1.16 -2.59 -42.61
C ILE A 192 -1.29 -3.99 -41.99
N PRO A 193 -0.91 -5.07 -42.71
CA PRO A 193 -1.16 -6.43 -42.28
C PRO A 193 -0.50 -6.81 -40.95
N GLY A 194 0.59 -6.12 -40.56
CA GLY A 194 1.26 -6.31 -39.27
C GLY A 194 0.35 -6.05 -38.07
N LEU A 195 -0.71 -5.25 -38.22
CA LEU A 195 -1.69 -4.98 -37.17
C LEU A 195 -2.68 -6.14 -36.95
N ARG A 196 -2.80 -7.11 -37.87
CA ARG A 196 -3.71 -8.28 -37.71
C ARG A 196 -3.32 -9.22 -36.58
N ARG A 197 -2.05 -9.18 -36.15
CA ARG A 197 -1.49 -10.10 -35.14
C ARG A 197 -1.55 -9.53 -33.73
N LEU A 198 -2.04 -8.30 -33.57
CA LEU A 198 -2.19 -7.67 -32.26
C LEU A 198 -3.41 -8.27 -31.57
N ASP A 199 -3.17 -9.04 -30.52
CA ASP A 199 -4.23 -9.55 -29.66
C ASP A 199 -4.67 -8.43 -28.70
N LEU A 200 -5.89 -7.93 -28.92
CA LEU A 200 -6.54 -6.90 -28.11
C LEU A 200 -7.45 -7.49 -27.03
N SER A 201 -7.53 -8.83 -26.89
CA SER A 201 -8.44 -9.48 -25.94
C SER A 201 -8.06 -9.29 -24.47
N LEU A 202 -6.88 -8.68 -24.21
CA LEU A 202 -6.32 -8.42 -22.87
C LEU A 202 -6.23 -6.93 -22.53
N ALA A 203 -6.91 -6.07 -23.30
CA ALA A 203 -6.89 -4.62 -23.20
C ALA A 203 -8.20 -4.04 -22.62
#